data_AF-A0AA90S7E2-F1
#
_entry.id   AF-A0AA90S7E2-F1
#
_cell.length_a   1.000
_cell.length_b   1.000
_cell.length_c   1.000
_cell.angle_alpha   90.00
_cell.angle_beta   90.00
_cell.angle_gamma   90.00
#
_symmetry.space_group_name_H-M   'P 1'
#
loop_
_entity.id
_entity.type
_entity.pdbx_description
1 polymer ?
#
loop_
_entity_poly.entity_id
_entity_poly.type
_entity_poly.pdbx_seq_one_letter_code
_entity_poly.pdbx_strand_id
1 'polypeptide(L)'
;MAFPITPGAPGGAPSPDPSGTPTGKPAVPEQVRVLVEVGENSVERSLLARRRLSVVMDSVIPGLEQIFPDHDFSTTGAWTFAREGGTPLSRDKSLADAGVLDGDRLILAETFSNQTFRPLIESTADAIQEFCRQRFRRFSAGTARTLGLIALVLGALVFATLVLVAWNADSSVLWWFPVAALASIGVVSAAVSADRQYHSQQVAYALQLAAAPVLFSAGFVLIPPDGGVDGAFTAANVLTGAILTLIGVVVLGRSSGLGAAVLAGIGLAAAATIVASALFAYTPLGRPAIPAIGVVSGLLLANWVQGWALMLARVRPDALPPPGEDIDRSELDVAYHVDTFDDESTTELARGDENTALERRSRTAAKLLTGFYVAVAGILVVSALTILVPDTRYFWGEVVIAVLVSAICVLRGRTLHDRIHATVFFVAGFLIAAGLSIMLVAAVPSNIGRLAVIVVSTVVLLAFGAGGLLLADRVSAEEGALAKPLSARLMGRIELGEKTAIFAVVLLALWTTRLFAFMRELDLSFLK
;
A
#
# COMPACT_ATOMS: atom_id res chain seq x y z
N MET A 1 -17.29 27.51 -77.14
CA MET A 1 -18.31 26.45 -77.26
C MET A 1 -19.41 26.77 -76.26
N ALA A 2 -20.32 27.67 -76.59
CA ALA A 2 -21.50 27.47 -77.46
C ALA A 2 -22.56 26.61 -76.76
N PHE A 3 -23.62 27.30 -76.29
CA PHE A 3 -24.91 26.76 -75.88
C PHE A 3 -25.54 25.87 -76.96
N PRO A 4 -26.63 25.16 -76.62
CA PRO A 4 -27.85 25.47 -77.37
C PRO A 4 -29.08 25.70 -76.49
N ILE A 5 -29.99 26.47 -77.08
CA ILE A 5 -31.26 26.98 -76.57
C ILE A 5 -32.37 26.46 -77.50
N THR A 6 -33.54 26.13 -76.91
CA THR A 6 -34.92 26.15 -77.48
C THR A 6 -35.36 25.10 -78.53
N PRO A 7 -36.67 24.74 -78.63
CA PRO A 7 -37.83 25.66 -78.77
C PRO A 7 -39.12 25.38 -77.94
N GLY A 8 -39.94 26.44 -77.73
CA GLY A 8 -41.39 26.38 -77.40
C GLY A 8 -42.22 25.99 -78.64
N ALA A 9 -43.55 25.77 -78.65
CA ALA A 9 -44.73 26.26 -77.91
C ALA A 9 -45.93 25.29 -78.23
N PRO A 10 -47.26 25.57 -78.07
CA PRO A 10 -47.98 26.72 -77.49
C PRO A 10 -49.22 26.39 -76.60
N GLY A 11 -49.71 27.42 -75.87
CA GLY A 11 -51.14 27.78 -75.77
C GLY A 11 -52.12 26.93 -74.94
N GLY A 12 -52.44 27.39 -73.73
CA GLY A 12 -53.67 27.04 -72.99
C GLY A 12 -54.02 28.13 -71.98
N ALA A 13 -55.20 28.74 -72.14
CA ALA A 13 -55.73 29.87 -71.35
C ALA A 13 -56.29 29.41 -69.96
N PRO A 14 -56.66 30.35 -69.06
CA PRO A 14 -56.51 30.22 -67.60
C PRO A 14 -57.77 29.75 -66.85
N SER A 15 -57.57 29.18 -65.65
CA SER A 15 -58.40 29.31 -64.41
C SER A 15 -58.22 28.10 -63.48
N PRO A 16 -58.62 28.17 -62.20
CA PRO A 16 -58.37 29.19 -61.20
C PRO A 16 -57.56 28.61 -60.00
N ASP A 17 -57.04 29.49 -59.14
CA ASP A 17 -56.50 29.13 -57.83
C ASP A 17 -57.47 28.24 -57.05
N PRO A 18 -56.97 27.19 -56.36
CA PRO A 18 -57.31 27.13 -54.96
C PRO A 18 -56.13 26.74 -54.07
N SER A 19 -56.20 27.30 -52.86
CA SER A 19 -55.53 26.86 -51.65
C SER A 19 -54.04 27.18 -51.53
N GLY A 20 -53.77 28.29 -50.84
CA GLY A 20 -52.49 28.58 -50.23
C GLY A 20 -52.01 27.38 -49.41
N THR A 21 -50.92 26.77 -49.86
CA THR A 21 -50.14 25.83 -49.07
C THR A 21 -49.36 26.67 -48.06
N PRO A 22 -49.49 26.47 -46.74
CA PRO A 22 -48.63 27.15 -45.79
C PRO A 22 -47.20 26.67 -46.06
N THR A 23 -46.31 27.61 -46.38
CA THR A 23 -44.86 27.38 -46.43
C THR A 23 -44.43 26.73 -45.12
N GLY A 24 -44.12 25.44 -45.16
CA GLY A 24 -43.58 24.71 -44.02
C GLY A 24 -42.35 25.43 -43.52
N LYS A 25 -42.32 25.78 -42.24
CA LYS A 25 -41.11 26.29 -41.57
C LYS A 25 -39.95 25.34 -41.90
N PRO A 26 -38.77 25.83 -42.30
CA PRO A 26 -37.62 24.96 -42.47
C PRO A 26 -37.40 24.20 -41.17
N ALA A 27 -37.27 22.87 -41.25
CA ALA A 27 -37.01 22.03 -40.10
C ALA A 27 -35.73 22.53 -39.42
N VAL A 28 -35.84 22.97 -38.18
CA VAL A 28 -34.68 23.38 -37.38
C VAL A 28 -33.79 22.15 -37.23
N PRO A 29 -32.51 22.21 -37.62
CA PRO A 29 -31.63 21.06 -37.51
C PRO A 29 -31.47 20.66 -36.04
N GLU A 30 -31.49 19.36 -35.78
CA GLU A 30 -31.34 18.78 -34.44
C GLU A 30 -30.03 19.26 -33.81
N GLN A 31 -30.13 19.82 -32.61
CA GLN A 31 -29.02 20.37 -31.84
C GLN A 31 -28.85 19.62 -30.53
N VAL A 32 -27.62 19.55 -30.04
CA VAL A 32 -27.26 19.01 -28.74
C VAL A 32 -26.50 20.08 -27.96
N ARG A 33 -26.91 20.34 -26.72
CA ARG A 33 -26.22 21.23 -25.78
C ARG A 33 -25.13 20.45 -25.07
N VAL A 34 -23.88 20.87 -25.25
CA VAL A 34 -22.71 20.26 -24.63
C VAL A 34 -21.91 21.30 -23.85
N LEU A 35 -21.23 20.86 -22.80
CA LEU A 35 -20.24 21.67 -22.11
C LEU A 35 -18.89 21.42 -22.78
N VAL A 36 -18.34 22.42 -23.48
CA VAL A 36 -17.04 22.34 -24.13
C VAL A 36 -15.97 22.87 -23.20
N GLU A 37 -14.97 22.05 -22.91
CA GLU A 37 -13.84 22.38 -22.05
C GLU A 37 -12.59 22.66 -22.88
N VAL A 38 -11.92 23.77 -22.56
CA VAL A 38 -10.71 24.27 -23.20
C VAL A 38 -9.72 24.64 -22.10
N GLY A 39 -8.75 23.76 -21.85
CA GLY A 39 -7.84 23.91 -20.70
C GLY A 39 -8.59 23.79 -19.38
N GLU A 40 -8.53 24.82 -18.54
CA GLU A 40 -9.22 24.89 -17.25
C GLU A 40 -10.61 25.56 -17.34
N ASN A 41 -10.94 26.12 -18.51
CA ASN A 41 -12.19 26.85 -18.71
C ASN A 41 -13.22 26.01 -19.46
N SER A 42 -14.50 26.27 -19.22
CA SER A 42 -15.60 25.59 -19.91
C SER A 42 -16.66 26.56 -20.42
N VAL A 43 -17.31 26.19 -21.53
CA VAL A 43 -18.39 26.98 -22.13
C VAL A 43 -19.48 26.07 -22.66
N GLU A 44 -20.73 26.40 -22.35
CA GLU A 44 -21.87 25.68 -22.88
C GLU A 44 -22.14 26.11 -24.34
N ARG A 45 -22.26 25.14 -25.26
CA ARG A 45 -22.56 25.38 -26.67
C ARG A 45 -23.62 24.43 -27.20
N SER A 46 -24.52 24.98 -28.01
CA SER A 46 -25.46 24.19 -28.81
C SER A 46 -24.83 23.84 -30.15
N LEU A 47 -24.61 22.56 -30.40
CA LEU A 47 -23.93 22.03 -31.58
C LEU A 47 -24.88 21.21 -32.45
N LEU A 48 -24.61 21.12 -33.76
CA LEU A 48 -25.44 20.35 -34.68
C LEU A 48 -25.22 18.84 -34.50
N ALA A 49 -26.24 18.12 -34.06
CA ALA A 49 -26.15 16.71 -33.65
C ALA A 49 -25.77 15.78 -34.81
N ARG A 50 -26.39 15.99 -35.98
CA ARG A 50 -26.28 15.10 -37.16
C ARG A 50 -25.29 15.56 -38.22
N ARG A 51 -24.61 16.69 -38.02
CA ARG A 51 -23.60 17.16 -38.96
C ARG A 51 -22.27 16.48 -38.67
N ARG A 52 -21.46 16.23 -39.70
CA ARG A 52 -20.11 15.69 -39.52
C ARG A 52 -19.31 16.60 -38.61
N LEU A 53 -18.61 15.99 -37.66
CA LEU A 53 -17.85 16.70 -36.65
C LEU A 53 -16.78 17.60 -37.27
N SER A 54 -16.16 17.23 -38.39
CA SER A 54 -15.22 18.11 -39.13
C SER A 54 -15.80 19.50 -39.41
N VAL A 55 -17.03 19.55 -39.92
CA VAL A 55 -17.72 20.79 -40.29
C VAL A 55 -18.20 21.55 -39.04
N VAL A 56 -18.59 20.84 -37.99
CA VAL A 56 -18.94 21.46 -36.71
C VAL A 56 -17.71 22.14 -36.11
N MET A 57 -16.55 21.46 -36.10
CA MET A 57 -15.29 22.00 -35.58
C MET A 57 -14.87 23.28 -36.32
N ASP A 58 -14.99 23.33 -37.65
CA ASP A 58 -14.64 24.53 -38.43
C ASP A 58 -15.44 25.77 -38.02
N SER A 59 -16.67 25.58 -37.50
CA SER A 59 -17.51 26.67 -36.99
C SER A 59 -17.32 26.95 -35.50
N VAL A 60 -16.93 25.94 -34.71
CA VAL A 60 -16.80 26.07 -33.26
C VAL A 60 -15.48 26.71 -32.87
N ILE A 61 -14.37 26.37 -33.55
CA ILE A 61 -13.03 26.89 -33.20
C ILE A 61 -13.00 28.43 -33.23
N PRO A 62 -13.45 29.14 -34.29
CA PRO A 62 -13.47 30.60 -34.27
C PRO A 62 -14.35 31.18 -33.15
N GLY A 63 -15.42 30.47 -32.78
CA GLY A 63 -16.30 30.86 -31.69
C GLY A 63 -15.74 30.58 -30.30
N LEU A 64 -14.77 29.66 -30.17
CA LEU A 64 -14.02 29.42 -28.94
C LEU A 64 -12.85 30.40 -28.82
N GLU A 65 -12.17 30.73 -29.92
CA GLU A 65 -11.12 31.76 -29.98
C GLU A 65 -11.61 33.12 -29.47
N GLN A 66 -12.86 33.49 -29.81
CA GLN A 66 -13.45 34.74 -29.34
C GLN A 66 -13.77 34.75 -27.83
N ILE A 67 -14.06 33.58 -27.25
CA ILE A 67 -14.42 33.45 -25.83
C ILE A 67 -13.17 33.28 -24.96
N PHE A 68 -12.15 32.59 -25.48
CA PHE A 68 -10.92 32.27 -24.79
C PHE A 68 -9.71 32.87 -25.53
N PRO A 69 -9.55 34.21 -25.55
CA PRO A 69 -8.48 34.87 -26.30
C PRO A 69 -7.08 34.52 -25.78
N ASP A 70 -6.97 34.08 -24.53
CA ASP A 70 -5.71 33.69 -23.89
C ASP A 70 -5.28 32.25 -24.23
N HIS A 71 -6.14 31.45 -24.88
CA HIS A 71 -5.82 30.08 -25.29
C HIS A 71 -5.24 30.05 -26.71
N ASP A 72 -4.12 29.36 -26.90
CA ASP A 72 -3.51 29.19 -28.22
C ASP A 72 -4.22 28.07 -28.99
N PHE A 73 -5.03 28.45 -29.98
CA PHE A 73 -5.72 27.50 -30.88
C PHE A 73 -4.87 27.12 -32.10
N SER A 74 -3.63 27.60 -32.21
CA SER A 74 -2.72 27.18 -33.27
C SER A 74 -2.32 25.72 -33.09
N THR A 75 -2.56 24.91 -34.12
CA THR A 75 -2.33 23.46 -34.09
C THR A 75 -1.57 23.04 -35.33
N THR A 76 -0.67 22.06 -35.18
CA THR A 76 -0.03 21.39 -36.33
C THR A 76 -0.85 20.18 -36.83
N GLY A 77 -1.88 19.80 -36.09
CA GLY A 77 -2.84 18.76 -36.41
C GLY A 77 -4.23 19.30 -36.74
N ALA A 78 -5.25 18.67 -36.17
CA ALA A 78 -6.65 18.98 -36.38
C ALA A 78 -7.42 18.89 -35.06
N TRP A 79 -8.20 19.92 -34.75
CA TRP A 79 -9.07 19.93 -33.59
C TRP A 79 -10.26 18.96 -33.75
N THR A 80 -10.59 18.27 -32.67
CA THR A 80 -11.78 17.44 -32.50
C THR A 80 -12.25 17.49 -31.04
N PHE A 81 -13.38 16.85 -30.72
CA PHE A 81 -13.82 16.67 -29.34
C PHE A 81 -13.42 15.30 -28.80
N ALA A 82 -13.21 15.19 -27.50
CA ALA A 82 -13.07 13.95 -26.77
C ALA A 82 -13.97 13.96 -25.54
N ARG A 83 -14.34 12.77 -25.03
CA ARG A 83 -14.90 12.68 -23.68
C ARG A 83 -13.78 12.73 -22.65
N GLU A 84 -14.08 13.17 -21.43
CA GLU A 84 -13.11 13.17 -20.33
C GLU A 84 -12.51 11.76 -20.12
N GLY A 85 -11.18 11.65 -20.23
CA GLY A 85 -10.45 10.37 -20.17
C GLY A 85 -10.67 9.41 -21.35
N GLY A 86 -11.42 9.83 -22.38
CA GLY A 86 -11.77 9.02 -23.55
C GLY A 86 -10.87 9.27 -24.76
N THR A 87 -11.07 8.48 -25.81
CA THR A 87 -10.39 8.70 -27.11
C THR A 87 -11.02 9.87 -27.87
N PRO A 88 -10.23 10.64 -28.64
CA PRO A 88 -10.76 11.67 -29.52
C PRO A 88 -11.84 11.13 -30.48
N LEU A 89 -12.94 11.86 -30.62
CA LEU A 89 -14.03 11.55 -31.53
C LEU A 89 -13.54 11.66 -32.97
N SER A 90 -13.98 10.71 -33.80
CA SER A 90 -13.68 10.72 -35.23
C SER A 90 -14.36 11.91 -35.91
N ARG A 91 -13.58 12.73 -36.62
CA ARG A 91 -14.09 13.90 -37.37
C ARG A 91 -15.04 13.53 -38.51
N ASP A 92 -15.05 12.26 -38.95
CA ASP A 92 -15.92 11.76 -40.02
C ASP A 92 -17.33 11.40 -39.56
N LYS A 93 -17.54 11.22 -38.25
CA LYS A 93 -18.83 10.89 -37.65
C LYS A 93 -19.57 12.15 -37.18
N SER A 94 -20.88 12.05 -37.00
CA SER A 94 -21.66 13.10 -36.33
C SER A 94 -21.64 12.93 -34.81
N LEU A 95 -22.01 13.97 -34.06
CA LEU A 95 -22.12 13.91 -32.59
C LEU A 95 -23.16 12.88 -32.14
N ALA A 96 -24.27 12.77 -32.88
CA ALA A 96 -25.31 11.75 -32.65
C ALA A 96 -24.77 10.33 -32.89
N ASP A 97 -23.98 10.10 -33.93
CA ASP A 97 -23.36 8.79 -34.21
C ASP A 97 -22.27 8.43 -33.20
N ALA A 98 -21.65 9.44 -32.58
CA ALA A 98 -20.74 9.29 -31.46
C ALA A 98 -21.47 9.11 -30.11
N GLY A 99 -22.81 9.08 -30.11
CA GLY A 99 -23.65 8.90 -28.93
C GLY A 99 -23.53 10.03 -27.91
N VAL A 100 -23.21 11.25 -28.36
CA VAL A 100 -23.16 12.45 -27.51
C VAL A 100 -24.58 12.89 -27.21
N LEU A 101 -24.88 13.07 -25.92
CA LEU A 101 -26.19 13.46 -25.41
C LEU A 101 -26.18 14.91 -24.90
N ASP A 102 -27.37 15.46 -24.69
CA ASP A 102 -27.53 16.76 -24.04
C ASP A 102 -26.96 16.73 -22.63
N GLY A 103 -26.10 17.71 -22.32
CA GLY A 103 -25.39 17.83 -21.05
C GLY A 103 -24.04 17.11 -21.01
N ASP A 104 -23.62 16.42 -22.08
CA ASP A 104 -22.30 15.79 -22.13
C ASP A 104 -21.19 16.84 -22.06
N ARG A 105 -20.16 16.54 -21.26
CA ARG A 105 -18.91 17.30 -21.18
C ARG A 105 -17.91 16.79 -22.21
N LEU A 106 -17.48 17.67 -23.09
CA LEU A 106 -16.54 17.40 -24.17
C LEU A 106 -15.30 18.26 -24.01
N ILE A 107 -14.13 17.63 -24.09
CA ILE A 107 -12.85 18.32 -24.04
C ILE A 107 -12.39 18.57 -25.47
N LEU A 108 -11.85 19.76 -25.72
CA LEU A 108 -11.18 20.07 -26.97
C LEU A 108 -9.86 19.29 -27.05
N ALA A 109 -9.74 18.44 -28.07
CA ALA A 109 -8.59 17.55 -28.25
C ALA A 109 -7.95 17.77 -29.62
N GLU A 110 -6.62 17.77 -29.64
CA GLU A 110 -5.85 17.81 -30.87
C GLU A 110 -5.63 16.39 -31.41
N THR A 111 -5.92 16.18 -32.69
CA THR A 111 -5.64 14.92 -33.40
C THR A 111 -4.61 15.16 -34.48
N PHE A 112 -3.58 14.32 -34.51
CA PHE A 112 -2.58 14.32 -35.55
C PHE A 112 -2.84 13.20 -36.57
N SER A 113 -2.40 13.39 -37.82
CA SER A 113 -2.36 12.30 -38.78
C SER A 113 -1.48 11.18 -38.21
N ASN A 114 -2.09 10.03 -37.94
CA ASN A 114 -1.41 8.85 -37.40
C ASN A 114 -0.67 8.05 -38.48
N GLN A 115 -0.51 8.60 -39.70
CA GLN A 115 0.31 8.00 -40.73
C GLN A 115 1.79 8.20 -40.42
N THR A 116 2.28 7.45 -39.43
CA THR A 116 3.70 7.29 -39.22
C THR A 116 4.21 6.27 -40.23
N PHE A 117 5.01 6.69 -41.20
CA PHE A 117 5.74 5.78 -42.07
C PHE A 117 6.68 4.94 -41.21
N ARG A 118 6.27 3.71 -40.90
CA ARG A 118 7.18 2.74 -40.28
C ARG A 118 8.22 2.35 -41.33
N PRO A 119 9.52 2.42 -41.01
CA PRO A 119 10.54 1.94 -41.93
C PRO A 119 10.24 0.48 -42.27
N LEU A 120 10.34 0.15 -43.56
CA LEU A 120 10.17 -1.23 -44.03
C LEU A 120 11.34 -2.04 -43.50
N ILE A 121 11.08 -2.95 -42.55
CA ILE A 121 12.10 -3.84 -42.01
C ILE A 121 12.10 -5.10 -42.87
N GLU A 122 13.09 -5.22 -43.76
CA GLU A 122 13.20 -6.32 -44.73
C GLU A 122 13.66 -7.65 -44.09
N SER A 123 14.36 -7.58 -42.96
CA SER A 123 14.89 -8.73 -42.23
C SER A 123 14.05 -9.05 -40.99
N THR A 124 13.67 -10.32 -40.84
CA THR A 124 13.00 -10.81 -39.63
C THR A 124 13.87 -10.63 -38.38
N ALA A 125 15.20 -10.72 -38.51
CA ALA A 125 16.12 -10.51 -37.41
C ALA A 125 16.10 -9.05 -36.91
N ASP A 126 16.07 -8.08 -37.82
CA ASP A 126 15.97 -6.67 -37.46
C ASP A 126 14.59 -6.34 -36.88
N ALA A 127 13.54 -6.99 -37.38
CA ALA A 127 12.19 -6.81 -36.85
C ALA A 127 12.09 -7.33 -35.42
N ILE A 128 12.69 -8.49 -35.14
CA ILE A 128 12.79 -9.06 -33.78
C ILE A 128 13.64 -8.14 -32.89
N GLN A 129 14.78 -7.63 -33.38
CA GLN A 129 15.64 -6.75 -32.59
C GLN A 129 14.94 -5.44 -32.23
N GLU A 130 14.24 -4.82 -33.17
CA GLU A 130 13.48 -3.59 -32.94
C GLU A 130 12.30 -3.84 -32.00
N PHE A 131 11.58 -4.96 -32.18
CA PHE A 131 10.54 -5.40 -31.25
C PHE A 131 11.10 -5.60 -29.83
N CYS A 132 12.26 -6.25 -29.69
CA CYS A 132 12.92 -6.42 -28.40
C CYS A 132 13.36 -5.09 -27.79
N ARG A 133 13.86 -4.13 -28.57
CA ARG A 133 14.26 -2.80 -28.10
C ARG A 133 13.06 -1.98 -27.61
N GLN A 134 11.90 -2.13 -28.24
CA GLN A 134 10.67 -1.45 -27.83
C GLN A 134 10.01 -2.13 -26.64
N ARG A 135 10.07 -3.47 -26.56
CA ARG A 135 9.36 -4.24 -25.53
C ARG A 135 10.15 -4.43 -24.25
N PHE A 136 11.48 -4.53 -24.31
CA PHE A 136 12.34 -4.78 -23.16
C PHE A 136 13.17 -3.54 -22.82
N ARG A 137 13.12 -3.13 -21.55
CA ARG A 137 13.98 -2.06 -21.04
C ARG A 137 15.44 -2.52 -21.07
N ARG A 138 16.31 -1.67 -21.64
CA ARG A 138 17.75 -1.88 -21.60
C ARG A 138 18.28 -1.72 -20.18
N PHE A 139 19.38 -2.40 -19.88
CA PHE A 139 20.13 -2.14 -18.65
C PHE A 139 20.59 -0.69 -18.65
N SER A 140 20.07 0.09 -17.70
CA SER A 140 20.29 1.53 -17.62
C SER A 140 21.17 1.88 -16.43
N ALA A 141 21.73 3.09 -16.41
CA ALA A 141 22.41 3.61 -15.23
C ALA A 141 21.52 3.60 -13.99
N GLY A 142 20.20 3.79 -14.14
CA GLY A 142 19.23 3.66 -13.06
C GLY A 142 19.17 2.25 -12.49
N THR A 143 19.17 1.22 -13.36
CA THR A 143 19.19 -0.19 -12.95
C THR A 143 20.49 -0.54 -12.22
N ALA A 144 21.63 -0.11 -12.74
CA ALA A 144 22.93 -0.28 -12.09
C ALA A 144 22.96 0.37 -10.70
N ARG A 145 22.42 1.59 -10.58
CA ARG A 145 22.28 2.29 -9.30
C ARG A 145 21.42 1.52 -8.31
N THR A 146 20.25 1.05 -8.71
CA THR A 146 19.38 0.25 -7.82
C THR A 146 20.06 -1.03 -7.35
N LEU A 147 20.78 -1.72 -8.25
CA LEU A 147 21.53 -2.92 -7.89
C LEU A 147 22.64 -2.61 -6.89
N GLY A 148 23.36 -1.50 -7.07
CA GLY A 148 24.37 -1.03 -6.13
C GLY A 148 23.79 -0.72 -4.74
N LEU A 149 22.61 -0.08 -4.67
CA LEU A 149 21.93 0.18 -3.41
C LEU A 149 21.48 -1.11 -2.70
N ILE A 150 20.98 -2.10 -3.45
CA ILE A 150 20.63 -3.41 -2.90
C ILE A 150 21.87 -4.13 -2.37
N ALA A 151 22.96 -4.15 -3.16
CA ALA A 151 24.22 -4.73 -2.76
C ALA A 151 24.79 -4.08 -1.49
N LEU A 152 24.61 -2.77 -1.33
CA LEU A 152 25.01 -2.04 -0.12
C LEU A 152 24.26 -2.52 1.12
N VAL A 153 22.93 -2.65 1.05
CA VAL A 153 22.11 -3.12 2.19
C VAL A 153 22.44 -4.58 2.53
N LEU A 154 22.58 -5.43 1.51
CA LEU A 154 22.98 -6.83 1.72
C LEU A 154 24.40 -6.94 2.27
N GLY A 155 25.33 -6.11 1.80
CA GLY A 155 26.69 -6.05 2.31
C GLY A 155 26.74 -5.68 3.79
N ALA A 156 25.90 -4.74 4.23
CA ALA A 156 25.77 -4.37 5.63
C ALA A 156 25.21 -5.52 6.50
N LEU A 157 24.25 -6.29 5.97
CA LEU A 157 23.74 -7.49 6.63
C LEU A 157 24.82 -8.58 6.75
N VAL A 158 25.58 -8.81 5.68
CA VAL A 158 26.72 -9.73 5.68
C VAL A 158 27.78 -9.28 6.68
N PHE A 159 28.12 -8.00 6.71
CA PHE A 159 29.07 -7.44 7.69
C PHE A 159 28.62 -7.71 9.13
N ALA A 160 27.37 -7.36 9.47
CA ALA A 160 26.83 -7.61 10.80
C ALA A 160 26.87 -9.11 11.17
N THR A 161 26.56 -9.98 10.21
CA THR A 161 26.63 -11.43 10.39
C THR A 161 28.06 -11.90 10.62
N LEU A 162 29.03 -11.40 9.86
CA LEU A 162 30.45 -11.73 10.02
C LEU A 162 30.97 -11.31 11.39
N VAL A 163 30.58 -10.12 11.89
CA VAL A 163 30.92 -9.66 13.24
C VAL A 163 30.35 -10.60 14.29
N LEU A 164 29.09 -11.02 14.16
CA LEU A 164 28.45 -11.94 15.12
C LEU A 164 29.04 -13.36 15.06
N VAL A 165 29.41 -13.84 13.87
CA VAL A 165 30.10 -15.13 13.70
C VAL A 165 31.50 -15.07 14.31
N ALA A 166 32.23 -13.98 14.08
CA ALA A 166 33.55 -13.78 14.65
C ALA A 166 33.51 -13.65 16.18
N TRP A 167 32.51 -12.94 16.71
CA TRP A 167 32.24 -12.88 18.15
C TRP A 167 31.99 -14.26 18.75
N ASN A 168 31.29 -15.13 18.04
CA ASN A 168 31.03 -16.50 18.49
C ASN A 168 32.30 -17.36 18.54
N ALA A 169 33.30 -17.05 17.72
CA ALA A 169 34.58 -17.75 17.71
C ALA A 169 35.56 -17.24 18.77
N ASP A 170 35.62 -15.92 18.98
CA ASP A 170 36.47 -15.26 19.98
C ASP A 170 35.71 -14.04 20.51
N SER A 171 35.28 -14.06 21.78
CA SER A 171 34.38 -13.03 22.34
C SER A 171 35.12 -11.83 22.93
N SER A 172 36.10 -11.29 22.20
CA SER A 172 36.87 -10.13 22.63
C SER A 172 36.23 -8.78 22.25
N VAL A 173 35.72 -8.07 23.26
CA VAL A 173 35.18 -6.69 23.09
C VAL A 173 36.23 -5.77 22.49
N LEU A 174 37.50 -5.90 22.89
CA LEU A 174 38.59 -5.02 22.43
C LEU A 174 38.84 -5.10 20.93
N TRP A 175 38.60 -6.25 20.30
CA TRP A 175 38.82 -6.44 18.87
C TRP A 175 37.57 -6.11 18.05
N TRP A 176 36.42 -6.62 18.46
CA TRP A 176 35.23 -6.57 17.62
C TRP A 176 34.44 -5.28 17.79
N PHE A 177 34.43 -4.68 18.99
CA PHE A 177 33.69 -3.43 19.21
C PHE A 177 34.25 -2.28 18.37
N PRO A 178 35.57 -2.01 18.31
CA PRO A 178 36.10 -0.94 17.47
C PRO A 178 35.77 -1.13 15.99
N VAL A 179 35.83 -2.36 15.47
CA VAL A 179 35.49 -2.67 14.08
C VAL A 179 34.02 -2.37 13.79
N ALA A 180 33.11 -2.86 14.64
CA ALA A 180 31.68 -2.63 14.47
C ALA A 180 31.28 -1.15 14.72
N ALA A 181 31.91 -0.48 15.68
CA ALA A 181 31.69 0.92 15.99
C ALA A 181 32.17 1.84 14.85
N LEU A 182 33.37 1.61 14.30
CA LEU A 182 33.88 2.36 13.16
C LEU A 182 33.00 2.18 11.92
N ALA A 183 32.57 0.94 11.64
CA ALA A 183 31.62 0.67 10.55
C ALA A 183 30.28 1.40 10.77
N SER A 184 29.76 1.39 11.99
CA SER A 184 28.53 2.10 12.37
C SER A 184 28.66 3.61 12.15
N ILE A 185 29.76 4.22 12.61
CA ILE A 185 30.04 5.64 12.42
C ILE A 185 30.15 5.96 10.92
N GLY A 186 30.83 5.11 10.14
CA GLY A 186 30.94 5.25 8.70
C GLY A 186 29.59 5.24 7.98
N VAL A 187 28.74 4.26 8.27
CA VAL A 187 27.42 4.16 7.63
C VAL A 187 26.49 5.29 8.05
N VAL A 188 26.48 5.66 9.35
CA VAL A 188 25.66 6.77 9.86
C VAL A 188 26.10 8.11 9.26
N SER A 189 27.40 8.39 9.26
CA SER A 189 27.93 9.63 8.69
C SER A 189 27.68 9.74 7.19
N ALA A 190 27.85 8.64 6.46
CA ALA A 190 27.53 8.58 5.04
C ALA A 190 26.01 8.72 4.77
N ALA A 191 25.14 8.22 5.65
CA ALA A 191 23.69 8.39 5.54
C ALA A 191 23.31 9.87 5.69
N VAL A 192 23.87 10.53 6.70
CA VAL A 192 23.66 11.96 6.96
C VAL A 192 24.22 12.82 5.85
N SER A 193 25.40 12.49 5.31
CA SER A 193 26.00 13.20 4.17
C SER A 193 25.18 13.01 2.89
N ALA A 194 24.74 11.79 2.58
CA ALA A 194 23.89 11.51 1.43
C ALA A 194 22.58 12.30 1.44
N ASP A 195 22.01 12.49 2.64
CA ASP A 195 20.77 13.23 2.85
C ASP A 195 20.96 14.76 2.83
N ARG A 196 21.94 15.27 3.60
CA ARG A 196 22.14 16.71 3.80
C ARG A 196 23.01 17.39 2.75
N GLN A 197 24.05 16.73 2.26
CA GLN A 197 25.02 17.33 1.34
C GLN A 197 24.70 17.01 -0.12
N TYR A 198 24.34 15.75 -0.40
CA TYR A 198 24.11 15.29 -1.77
C TYR A 198 22.63 15.25 -2.17
N HIS A 199 21.71 15.51 -1.24
CA HIS A 199 20.25 15.50 -1.43
C HIS A 199 19.73 14.25 -2.19
N SER A 200 20.38 13.10 -1.97
CA SER A 200 20.06 11.86 -2.65
C SER A 200 19.22 10.96 -1.76
N GLN A 201 17.90 11.14 -1.81
CA GLN A 201 16.96 10.42 -0.93
C GLN A 201 17.05 8.89 -1.06
N GLN A 202 17.30 8.36 -2.27
CA GLN A 202 17.44 6.91 -2.49
C GLN A 202 18.70 6.33 -1.83
N VAL A 203 19.83 7.04 -1.90
CA VAL A 203 21.11 6.63 -1.32
C VAL A 203 21.04 6.74 0.20
N ALA A 204 20.51 7.86 0.71
CA ALA A 204 20.25 8.06 2.13
C ALA A 204 19.41 6.92 2.69
N TYR A 205 18.27 6.61 2.07
CA TYR A 205 17.40 5.52 2.51
C TYR A 205 18.09 4.15 2.54
N ALA A 206 18.87 3.81 1.51
CA ALA A 206 19.63 2.55 1.49
C ALA A 206 20.66 2.49 2.62
N LEU A 207 21.37 3.59 2.90
CA LEU A 207 22.32 3.64 4.01
C LEU A 207 21.64 3.59 5.38
N GLN A 208 20.44 4.13 5.52
CA GLN A 208 19.67 4.03 6.75
C GLN A 208 19.21 2.60 7.02
N LEU A 209 18.78 1.88 5.99
CA LEU A 209 18.50 0.44 6.08
C LEU A 209 19.76 -0.35 6.44
N ALA A 210 20.90 -0.01 5.84
CA ALA A 210 22.19 -0.62 6.14
C ALA A 210 22.68 -0.31 7.56
N ALA A 211 22.33 0.86 8.12
CA ALA A 211 22.72 1.24 9.46
C ALA A 211 22.10 0.33 10.53
N ALA A 212 20.88 -0.19 10.30
CA ALA A 212 20.19 -1.02 11.28
C ALA A 212 20.98 -2.29 11.70
N PRO A 213 21.36 -3.20 10.79
CA PRO A 213 22.13 -4.40 11.17
C PRO A 213 23.54 -4.05 11.69
N VAL A 214 24.18 -3.01 11.16
CA VAL A 214 25.53 -2.60 11.57
C VAL A 214 25.52 -2.05 13.01
N LEU A 215 24.57 -1.17 13.32
CA LEU A 215 24.36 -0.66 14.69
C LEU A 215 23.95 -1.76 15.66
N PHE A 216 23.14 -2.72 15.21
CA PHE A 216 22.81 -3.90 16.02
C PHE A 216 24.09 -4.66 16.41
N SER A 217 24.95 -4.97 15.44
CA SER A 217 26.19 -5.71 15.70
C SER A 217 27.14 -4.95 16.64
N ALA A 218 27.24 -3.62 16.50
CA ALA A 218 28.07 -2.80 17.39
C ALA A 218 27.55 -2.80 18.82
N GLY A 219 26.23 -2.69 19.01
CA GLY A 219 25.63 -2.73 20.34
C GLY A 219 25.69 -4.13 20.97
N PHE A 220 25.59 -5.17 20.16
CA PHE A 220 25.68 -6.56 20.63
C PHE A 220 27.05 -6.89 21.21
N VAL A 221 28.10 -6.47 20.51
CA VAL A 221 29.51 -6.74 20.86
C VAL A 221 30.04 -5.82 21.97
N LEU A 222 29.35 -4.72 22.26
CA LEU A 222 29.73 -3.78 23.32
C LEU A 222 29.71 -4.43 24.72
N ILE A 223 28.86 -5.45 24.93
CA ILE A 223 28.74 -6.13 26.22
C ILE A 223 29.64 -7.38 26.24
N PRO A 224 30.54 -7.52 27.24
CA PRO A 224 31.36 -8.70 27.41
C PRO A 224 30.53 -10.00 27.53
N PRO A 225 31.08 -11.15 27.11
CA PRO A 225 30.42 -12.44 27.28
C PRO A 225 30.27 -12.80 28.77
N ASP A 226 29.16 -13.46 29.11
CA ASP A 226 28.91 -13.93 30.47
C ASP A 226 29.68 -15.22 30.77
N GLY A 227 30.27 -15.29 31.96
CA GLY A 227 31.09 -16.44 32.38
C GLY A 227 32.44 -16.62 31.68
N GLY A 228 32.86 -15.69 30.80
CA GLY A 228 34.17 -15.75 30.13
C GLY A 228 34.33 -16.91 29.15
N VAL A 229 33.22 -17.52 28.71
CA VAL A 229 33.21 -18.57 27.69
C VAL A 229 33.03 -17.92 26.33
N ASP A 230 33.94 -18.23 25.39
CA ASP A 230 33.83 -17.75 24.02
C ASP A 230 32.51 -18.21 23.38
N GLY A 231 31.82 -17.26 22.75
CA GLY A 231 30.53 -17.45 22.10
C GLY A 231 29.32 -17.38 23.03
N ALA A 232 29.51 -17.25 24.34
CA ALA A 232 28.40 -16.95 25.24
C ALA A 232 27.87 -15.53 24.97
N PHE A 233 26.57 -15.43 24.73
CA PHE A 233 25.86 -14.15 24.68
C PHE A 233 24.73 -14.14 25.69
N THR A 234 24.43 -12.96 26.21
CA THR A 234 23.30 -12.77 27.11
C THR A 234 22.19 -11.97 26.43
N ALA A 235 21.02 -11.94 27.06
CA ALA A 235 19.97 -11.02 26.67
C ALA A 235 20.43 -9.55 26.74
N ALA A 236 21.44 -9.22 27.55
CA ALA A 236 22.00 -7.87 27.61
C ALA A 236 22.67 -7.47 26.28
N ASN A 237 23.38 -8.39 25.61
CA ASN A 237 23.97 -8.15 24.27
C ASN A 237 22.86 -7.78 23.26
N VAL A 238 21.80 -8.59 23.20
CA VAL A 238 20.66 -8.37 22.29
C VAL A 238 19.94 -7.05 22.63
N LEU A 239 19.77 -6.76 23.93
CA LEU A 239 19.17 -5.52 24.41
C LEU A 239 19.91 -4.29 23.87
N THR A 240 21.23 -4.24 24.03
CA THR A 240 22.05 -3.09 23.60
C THR A 240 22.12 -2.96 22.09
N GLY A 241 22.23 -4.08 21.36
CA GLY A 241 22.09 -4.09 19.90
C GLY A 241 20.75 -3.51 19.43
N ALA A 242 19.65 -3.91 20.06
CA ALA A 242 18.32 -3.40 19.74
C ALA A 242 18.15 -1.91 20.09
N ILE A 243 18.72 -1.43 21.22
CA ILE A 243 18.73 0.00 21.59
C ILE A 243 19.44 0.83 20.53
N LEU A 244 20.66 0.46 20.12
CA LEU A 244 21.39 1.22 19.11
C LEU A 244 20.68 1.21 17.75
N THR A 245 20.08 0.08 17.38
CA THR A 245 19.27 -0.04 16.16
C THR A 245 18.06 0.91 16.20
N LEU A 246 17.32 0.93 17.33
CA LEU A 246 16.17 1.79 17.51
C LEU A 246 16.56 3.27 17.42
N ILE A 247 17.62 3.67 18.13
CA ILE A 247 18.15 5.04 18.10
C ILE A 247 18.54 5.42 16.67
N GLY A 248 19.29 4.56 15.97
CA GLY A 248 19.72 4.80 14.59
C GLY A 248 18.54 5.01 13.64
N VAL A 249 17.54 4.12 13.69
CA VAL A 249 16.37 4.18 12.81
C VAL A 249 15.49 5.38 13.13
N VAL A 250 15.32 5.75 14.41
CA VAL A 250 14.51 6.90 14.82
C VAL A 250 15.19 8.24 14.50
N VAL A 251 16.51 8.31 14.65
CA VAL A 251 17.28 9.53 14.35
C VAL A 251 17.39 9.72 12.84
N LEU A 252 17.79 8.68 12.10
CA LEU A 252 18.00 8.77 10.67
C LEU A 252 16.69 8.78 9.89
N GLY A 253 15.69 7.99 10.30
CA GLY A 253 14.42 7.87 9.59
C GLY A 253 13.57 9.14 9.58
N ARG A 254 13.89 10.13 10.42
CA ARG A 254 13.25 11.45 10.39
C ARG A 254 13.63 12.29 9.18
N SER A 255 14.74 12.00 8.53
CA SER A 255 15.30 12.87 7.48
C SER A 255 14.95 12.40 6.07
N SER A 256 14.80 11.10 5.90
CA SER A 256 14.40 10.42 4.66
C SER A 256 12.88 10.43 4.49
N GLY A 257 12.33 11.31 3.67
CA GLY A 257 10.91 11.27 3.25
C GLY A 257 10.48 9.99 2.50
N LEU A 258 11.37 9.01 2.35
CA LEU A 258 11.17 7.72 1.66
C LEU A 258 11.25 6.55 2.64
N GLY A 259 10.44 5.51 2.38
CA GLY A 259 10.59 4.21 3.05
C GLY A 259 10.20 4.14 4.52
N ALA A 260 9.35 5.07 4.98
CA ALA A 260 8.82 5.12 6.35
C ALA A 260 8.22 3.79 6.84
N ALA A 261 7.69 2.96 5.94
CA ALA A 261 7.17 1.64 6.29
C ALA A 261 8.25 0.72 6.87
N VAL A 262 9.35 0.50 6.14
CA VAL A 262 10.38 -0.45 6.59
C VAL A 262 11.07 0.05 7.86
N LEU A 263 11.35 1.35 7.94
CA LEU A 263 11.98 1.96 9.11
C LEU A 263 11.07 1.90 10.34
N ALA A 264 9.77 2.18 10.19
CA ALA A 264 8.80 2.03 11.28
C ALA A 264 8.68 0.56 11.75
N GLY A 265 8.71 -0.39 10.82
CA GLY A 265 8.74 -1.82 11.13
C GLY A 265 9.99 -2.22 11.92
N ILE A 266 11.18 -1.82 11.46
CA ILE A 266 12.44 -2.08 12.18
C ILE A 266 12.41 -1.42 13.56
N GLY A 267 11.93 -0.19 13.68
CA GLY A 267 11.79 0.51 14.95
C GLY A 267 10.87 -0.22 15.92
N LEU A 268 9.69 -0.67 15.48
CA LEU A 268 8.78 -1.42 16.34
C LEU A 268 9.34 -2.79 16.74
N ALA A 269 9.98 -3.49 15.80
CA ALA A 269 10.65 -4.76 16.08
C ALA A 269 11.77 -4.57 17.10
N ALA A 270 12.64 -3.55 16.94
CA ALA A 270 13.68 -3.23 17.89
C ALA A 270 13.12 -2.86 19.27
N ALA A 271 12.06 -2.05 19.33
CA ALA A 271 11.39 -1.72 20.60
C ALA A 271 10.83 -2.97 21.31
N ALA A 272 10.21 -3.90 20.57
CA ALA A 272 9.74 -5.16 21.13
C ALA A 272 10.90 -6.05 21.60
N THR A 273 12.00 -6.12 20.85
CA THR A 273 13.21 -6.85 21.23
C THR A 273 13.85 -6.26 22.49
N ILE A 274 13.85 -4.94 22.66
CA ILE A 274 14.32 -4.27 23.89
C ILE A 274 13.51 -4.75 25.09
N VAL A 275 12.17 -4.68 25.01
CA VAL A 275 11.29 -5.10 26.11
C VAL A 275 11.49 -6.58 26.43
N ALA A 276 11.51 -7.44 25.41
CA ALA A 276 11.71 -8.88 25.59
C ALA A 276 13.07 -9.22 26.21
N SER A 277 14.14 -8.56 25.75
CA SER A 277 15.50 -8.78 26.26
C SER A 277 15.67 -8.23 27.67
N ALA A 278 15.05 -7.09 27.99
CA ALA A 278 15.04 -6.54 29.34
C ALA A 278 14.28 -7.47 30.32
N LEU A 279 13.13 -8.02 29.91
CA LEU A 279 12.42 -9.02 30.71
C LEU A 279 13.31 -10.24 30.95
N PHE A 280 13.98 -10.76 29.92
CA PHE A 280 14.89 -11.90 30.08
C PHE A 280 16.09 -11.59 30.98
N ALA A 281 16.67 -10.41 30.87
CA ALA A 281 17.87 -10.02 31.62
C ALA A 281 17.59 -9.72 33.10
N TYR A 282 16.44 -9.09 33.40
CA TYR A 282 16.16 -8.56 34.74
C TYR A 282 15.12 -9.34 35.53
N THR A 283 14.46 -10.35 34.93
CA THR A 283 13.47 -11.16 35.64
C THR A 283 13.80 -12.65 35.58
N PRO A 284 13.57 -13.41 36.66
CA PRO A 284 13.82 -14.85 36.69
C PRO A 284 12.68 -15.65 36.00
N LEU A 285 12.03 -15.07 34.99
CA LEU A 285 10.92 -15.70 34.29
C LEU A 285 11.41 -16.94 33.53
N GLY A 286 10.66 -18.05 33.64
CA GLY A 286 10.95 -19.26 32.89
C GLY A 286 10.86 -19.03 31.37
N ARG A 287 11.63 -19.80 30.60
CA ARG A 287 11.73 -19.68 29.13
C ARG A 287 10.38 -19.56 28.38
N PRO A 288 9.29 -20.29 28.70
CA PRO A 288 8.01 -20.13 27.98
C PRO A 288 7.23 -18.85 28.34
N ALA A 289 7.55 -18.17 29.44
CA ALA A 289 6.78 -17.02 29.90
C ALA A 289 6.97 -15.77 29.02
N ILE A 290 8.20 -15.55 28.52
CA ILE A 290 8.52 -14.38 27.70
C ILE A 290 7.87 -14.48 26.30
N PRO A 291 7.94 -15.62 25.59
CA PRO A 291 7.18 -15.83 24.37
C PRO A 291 5.67 -15.70 24.56
N ALA A 292 5.12 -16.18 25.69
CA ALA A 292 3.70 -16.03 26.00
C ALA A 292 3.28 -14.55 26.15
N ILE A 293 4.09 -13.73 26.85
CA ILE A 293 3.93 -12.28 26.89
C ILE A 293 4.04 -11.67 25.48
N GLY A 294 4.98 -12.17 24.68
CA GLY A 294 5.18 -11.80 23.28
C GLY A 294 3.92 -12.02 22.42
N VAL A 295 3.29 -13.18 22.53
CA VAL A 295 2.02 -13.48 21.84
C VAL A 295 0.92 -12.51 22.27
N VAL A 296 0.69 -12.34 23.58
CA VAL A 296 -0.37 -11.46 24.09
C VAL A 296 -0.11 -10.00 23.66
N SER A 297 1.13 -9.54 23.80
CA SER A 297 1.53 -8.19 23.42
C SER A 297 1.40 -7.98 21.91
N GLY A 298 1.77 -8.95 21.06
CA GLY A 298 1.58 -8.88 19.61
C GLY A 298 0.11 -8.74 19.20
N LEU A 299 -0.79 -9.49 19.84
CA LEU A 299 -2.24 -9.38 19.60
C LEU A 299 -2.79 -8.01 20.03
N LEU A 300 -2.31 -7.45 21.15
CA LEU A 300 -2.68 -6.11 21.60
C LEU A 300 -2.12 -5.01 20.69
N LEU A 301 -0.84 -5.12 20.31
CA LEU A 301 -0.16 -4.22 19.39
C LEU A 301 -0.88 -4.17 18.05
N ALA A 302 -1.37 -5.31 17.54
CA ALA A 302 -2.17 -5.35 16.31
C ALA A 302 -3.38 -4.41 16.35
N ASN A 303 -3.91 -4.09 17.52
CA ASN A 303 -5.03 -3.16 17.70
C ASN A 303 -4.57 -1.70 17.91
N TRP A 304 -3.49 -1.48 18.68
CA TRP A 304 -3.03 -0.14 19.02
C TRP A 304 -2.22 0.56 17.92
N VAL A 305 -1.58 -0.24 17.06
CA VAL A 305 -0.72 0.24 15.98
C VAL A 305 -1.44 1.21 15.02
N GLN A 306 -2.75 1.05 14.80
CA GLN A 306 -3.54 1.97 13.98
C GLN A 306 -3.56 3.39 14.54
N GLY A 307 -3.83 3.52 15.85
CA GLY A 307 -3.81 4.82 16.54
C GLY A 307 -2.42 5.43 16.56
N TRP A 308 -1.38 4.61 16.77
CA TRP A 308 0.00 5.09 16.74
C TRP A 308 0.42 5.60 15.36
N ALA A 309 0.05 4.90 14.28
CA ALA A 309 0.36 5.34 12.92
C ALA A 309 -0.24 6.71 12.59
N LEU A 310 -1.50 6.95 13.00
CA LEU A 310 -2.17 8.25 12.84
C LEU A 310 -1.50 9.35 13.69
N MET A 311 -1.19 9.03 14.95
CA MET A 311 -0.50 9.95 15.87
C MET A 311 0.89 10.36 15.36
N LEU A 312 1.69 9.39 14.91
CA LEU A 312 3.02 9.62 14.35
C LEU A 312 2.98 10.39 13.02
N ALA A 313 1.95 10.16 12.20
CA ALA A 313 1.71 10.92 10.98
C ALA A 313 1.10 12.31 11.23
N ARG A 314 0.76 12.64 12.49
CA ARG A 314 0.12 13.90 12.90
C ARG A 314 -1.19 14.17 12.13
N VAL A 315 -1.95 13.12 11.86
CA VAL A 315 -3.33 13.26 11.38
C VAL A 315 -4.15 13.70 12.60
N ARG A 316 -4.61 14.96 12.58
CA ARG A 316 -5.44 15.50 13.66
C ARG A 316 -6.87 15.00 13.45
N PRO A 317 -7.53 14.43 14.46
CA PRO A 317 -8.96 14.23 14.40
C PRO A 317 -9.65 15.60 14.41
N ASP A 318 -10.73 15.72 13.67
CA ASP A 318 -11.53 16.95 13.62
C ASP A 318 -12.04 17.28 15.02
N ALA A 319 -11.90 18.53 15.43
CA ALA A 319 -12.38 18.98 16.72
C ALA A 319 -13.91 19.03 16.67
N LEU A 320 -14.55 18.06 17.30
CA LEU A 320 -15.99 18.14 17.53
C LEU A 320 -16.25 19.21 18.60
N PRO A 321 -17.18 20.15 18.36
CA PRO A 321 -17.53 21.13 19.37
C PRO A 321 -18.10 20.45 20.63
N PRO A 322 -17.83 20.99 21.82
CA PRO A 322 -18.35 20.45 23.07
C PRO A 322 -19.90 20.43 23.06
N PRO A 323 -20.53 19.43 23.71
CA PRO A 323 -21.99 19.32 23.72
C PRO A 323 -22.65 20.59 24.27
N GLY A 324 -23.52 21.23 23.50
CA GLY A 324 -24.29 22.41 23.90
C GLY A 324 -23.78 23.75 23.35
N GLU A 325 -22.70 23.75 22.58
CA GLU A 325 -22.30 24.90 21.76
C GLU A 325 -23.08 24.86 20.44
N ASP A 326 -23.67 26.00 20.03
CA ASP A 326 -24.38 26.08 18.75
C ASP A 326 -23.35 25.90 17.64
N ILE A 327 -23.56 24.87 16.82
CA ILE A 327 -22.76 24.64 15.63
C ILE A 327 -23.09 25.80 14.68
N ASP A 328 -22.15 26.73 14.50
CA ASP A 328 -22.31 27.77 13.50
C ASP A 328 -22.42 27.06 12.14
N ARG A 329 -23.60 27.18 11.51
CA ARG A 329 -23.86 26.53 10.21
C ARG A 329 -22.88 27.00 9.15
N SER A 330 -22.29 28.19 9.31
CA SER A 330 -21.25 28.69 8.43
C SER A 330 -19.92 27.92 8.56
N GLU A 331 -19.57 27.40 9.74
CA GLU A 331 -18.39 26.52 9.92
C GLU A 331 -18.65 25.10 9.42
N LEU A 332 -19.92 24.64 9.47
CA LEU A 332 -20.32 23.33 8.97
C LEU A 332 -20.49 23.29 7.45
N ASP A 333 -20.94 24.38 6.82
CA ASP A 333 -20.98 24.53 5.35
C ASP A 333 -19.55 24.59 4.76
N VAL A 334 -18.57 25.17 5.46
CA VAL A 334 -17.16 25.13 5.03
C VAL A 334 -16.58 23.71 5.02
N ALA A 335 -17.10 22.81 5.86
CA ALA A 335 -16.66 21.42 5.95
C ALA A 335 -17.30 20.48 4.91
N TYR A 336 -18.46 20.83 4.34
CA TYR A 336 -19.22 19.92 3.46
C TYR A 336 -19.93 20.55 2.25
N HIS A 337 -19.87 21.87 2.04
CA HIS A 337 -20.47 22.54 0.89
C HIS A 337 -19.42 22.94 -0.16
N VAL A 338 -19.60 22.44 -1.38
CA VAL A 338 -18.98 22.99 -2.59
C VAL A 338 -19.75 24.26 -2.91
N ASP A 339 -19.37 25.38 -2.28
CA ASP A 339 -19.88 26.69 -2.64
C ASP A 339 -19.24 27.14 -3.96
N THR A 340 -19.94 26.89 -5.06
CA THR A 340 -19.97 27.83 -6.18
C THR A 340 -20.47 29.17 -5.63
N PHE A 341 -19.58 30.16 -5.38
CA PHE A 341 -19.69 31.56 -5.84
C PHE A 341 -18.60 32.50 -5.25
N ASP A 342 -17.92 33.18 -6.19
CA ASP A 342 -17.43 34.57 -6.23
C ASP A 342 -16.23 35.12 -5.43
N ASP A 343 -15.49 34.34 -4.64
CA ASP A 343 -14.13 34.73 -4.19
C ASP A 343 -13.12 33.57 -4.37
N GLU A 344 -12.96 33.20 -5.63
CA GLU A 344 -12.40 31.94 -6.15
C GLU A 344 -10.88 31.79 -5.96
N SER A 345 -10.12 32.87 -5.74
CA SER A 345 -8.64 32.78 -5.79
C SER A 345 -7.94 32.48 -4.47
N THR A 346 -8.51 32.78 -3.30
CA THR A 346 -7.78 32.68 -2.01
C THR A 346 -8.23 31.51 -1.13
N THR A 347 -9.50 31.13 -1.20
CA THR A 347 -10.04 30.02 -0.39
C THR A 347 -9.84 28.65 -1.03
N GLU A 348 -9.83 28.56 -2.37
CA GLU A 348 -9.47 27.33 -3.08
C GLU A 348 -7.99 26.98 -2.94
N LEU A 349 -7.09 27.97 -2.96
CA LEU A 349 -5.66 27.76 -2.74
C LEU A 349 -5.36 27.29 -1.31
N ALA A 350 -6.05 27.84 -0.31
CA ALA A 350 -5.90 27.42 1.09
C ALA A 350 -6.45 25.99 1.32
N ARG A 351 -7.61 25.66 0.74
CA ARG A 351 -8.18 24.29 0.78
C ARG A 351 -7.34 23.30 -0.03
N GLY A 352 -6.78 23.72 -1.16
CA GLY A 352 -5.85 22.94 -1.97
C GLY A 352 -4.57 22.58 -1.19
N ASP A 353 -3.98 23.55 -0.49
CA ASP A 353 -2.79 23.31 0.34
C ASP A 353 -3.10 22.42 1.55
N GLU A 354 -4.26 22.59 2.20
CA GLU A 354 -4.69 21.74 3.31
C GLU A 354 -5.00 20.30 2.87
N ASN A 355 -5.70 20.13 1.74
CA ASN A 355 -6.01 18.82 1.16
C ASN A 355 -4.74 18.08 0.74
N THR A 356 -3.77 18.78 0.13
CA THR A 356 -2.49 18.17 -0.25
C THR A 356 -1.62 17.83 0.97
N ALA A 357 -1.67 18.63 2.04
CA ALA A 357 -1.01 18.32 3.29
C ALA A 357 -1.64 17.11 4.00
N LEU A 358 -2.98 17.03 4.01
CA LEU A 358 -3.72 15.89 4.56
C LEU A 358 -3.43 14.62 3.77
N GLU A 359 -3.39 14.70 2.43
CA GLU A 359 -3.04 13.59 1.56
C GLU A 359 -1.61 13.08 1.82
N ARG A 360 -0.64 13.98 2.00
CA ARG A 360 0.74 13.59 2.35
C ARG A 360 0.80 12.90 3.71
N ARG A 361 0.06 13.39 4.72
CA ARG A 361 -0.01 12.80 6.05
C ARG A 361 -0.72 11.44 6.04
N SER A 362 -1.82 11.30 5.30
CA SER A 362 -2.56 10.04 5.18
C SER A 362 -1.72 8.96 4.47
N ARG A 363 -1.01 9.31 3.38
CA ARG A 363 -0.05 8.41 2.71
C ARG A 363 1.08 8.00 3.65
N THR A 364 1.55 8.91 4.51
CA THR A 364 2.58 8.61 5.50
C THR A 364 2.04 7.67 6.59
N ALA A 365 0.83 7.91 7.09
CA ALA A 365 0.16 7.05 8.06
C ALA A 365 -0.02 5.63 7.52
N ALA A 366 -0.46 5.48 6.27
CA ALA A 366 -0.60 4.17 5.61
C ALA A 366 0.74 3.42 5.49
N LYS A 367 1.82 4.13 5.17
CA LYS A 367 3.18 3.53 5.13
C LYS A 367 3.62 3.09 6.53
N LEU A 368 3.49 3.94 7.55
CA LEU A 368 3.83 3.58 8.93
C LEU A 368 3.03 2.36 9.42
N LEU A 369 1.73 2.35 9.16
CA LEU A 369 0.84 1.25 9.50
C LEU A 369 1.28 -0.07 8.86
N THR A 370 1.66 -0.03 7.58
CA THR A 370 2.19 -1.19 6.86
C THR A 370 3.45 -1.74 7.54
N GLY A 371 4.38 -0.85 7.89
CA GLY A 371 5.59 -1.20 8.64
C GLY A 371 5.31 -1.87 9.97
N PHE A 372 4.42 -1.27 10.75
CA PHE A 372 4.04 -1.79 12.05
C PHE A 372 3.33 -3.13 11.97
N TYR A 373 2.46 -3.36 10.99
CA TYR A 373 1.83 -4.67 10.82
C TYR A 373 2.82 -5.76 10.42
N VAL A 374 3.82 -5.45 9.57
CA VAL A 374 4.92 -6.39 9.27
C VAL A 374 5.68 -6.74 10.55
N ALA A 375 5.99 -5.76 11.40
CA ALA A 375 6.68 -6.01 12.66
C ALA A 375 5.83 -6.81 13.66
N VAL A 376 4.55 -6.47 13.84
CA VAL A 376 3.61 -7.21 14.70
C VAL A 376 3.47 -8.66 14.24
N ALA A 377 3.31 -8.88 12.93
CA ALA A 377 3.26 -10.20 12.34
C ALA A 377 4.55 -10.99 12.63
N GLY A 378 5.72 -10.36 12.47
CA GLY A 378 7.01 -10.96 12.82
C GLY A 378 7.13 -11.32 14.31
N ILE A 379 6.68 -10.42 15.20
CA ILE A 379 6.65 -10.67 16.65
C ILE A 379 5.75 -11.88 16.96
N LEU A 380 4.55 -11.94 16.39
CA LEU A 380 3.65 -13.08 16.57
C LEU A 380 4.28 -14.39 16.09
N VAL A 381 4.94 -14.39 14.93
CA VAL A 381 5.64 -15.59 14.40
C VAL A 381 6.74 -16.04 15.36
N VAL A 382 7.65 -15.13 15.75
CA VAL A 382 8.76 -15.46 16.64
C VAL A 382 8.25 -15.91 18.00
N SER A 383 7.30 -15.20 18.60
CA SER A 383 6.73 -15.55 19.91
C SER A 383 5.94 -16.87 19.88
N ALA A 384 5.14 -17.12 18.85
CA ALA A 384 4.36 -18.35 18.72
C ALA A 384 5.23 -19.58 18.42
N LEU A 385 6.45 -19.43 17.87
CA LEU A 385 7.37 -20.55 17.65
C LEU A 385 8.31 -20.76 18.84
N THR A 386 8.77 -19.69 19.49
CA THR A 386 9.68 -19.78 20.65
C THR A 386 8.98 -20.18 21.94
N ILE A 387 7.64 -20.11 22.00
CA ILE A 387 6.87 -20.63 23.14
C ILE A 387 6.95 -22.15 23.23
N LEU A 388 7.19 -22.87 22.12
CA LEU A 388 7.23 -24.33 22.11
C LEU A 388 8.52 -24.83 22.73
N VAL A 389 8.40 -25.46 23.89
CA VAL A 389 9.51 -26.16 24.54
C VAL A 389 9.17 -27.65 24.61
N PRO A 390 9.83 -28.50 23.78
CA PRO A 390 9.62 -29.94 23.80
C PRO A 390 9.83 -30.54 25.20
N ASP A 391 9.14 -31.65 25.47
CA ASP A 391 9.23 -32.43 26.72
C ASP A 391 8.77 -31.72 28.01
N THR A 392 8.09 -30.58 27.91
CA THR A 392 7.48 -29.91 29.06
C THR A 392 6.05 -30.42 29.34
N ARG A 393 5.61 -30.34 30.60
CA ARG A 393 4.23 -30.70 31.00
C ARG A 393 3.16 -29.89 30.26
N TYR A 394 3.49 -28.67 29.83
CA TYR A 394 2.57 -27.73 29.19
C TYR A 394 2.67 -27.71 27.66
N PHE A 395 3.51 -28.56 27.07
CA PHE A 395 3.79 -28.60 25.63
C PHE A 395 2.52 -28.60 24.76
N TRP A 396 1.51 -29.39 25.10
CA TRP A 396 0.25 -29.42 24.35
C TRP A 396 -0.54 -28.11 24.45
N GLY A 397 -0.44 -27.39 25.56
CA GLY A 397 -1.00 -26.04 25.69
C GLY A 397 -0.29 -25.03 24.76
N GLU A 398 1.04 -25.11 24.68
CA GLU A 398 1.87 -24.27 23.81
C GLU A 398 1.55 -24.53 22.33
N VAL A 399 1.36 -25.79 21.94
CA VAL A 399 0.91 -26.19 20.60
C VAL A 399 -0.46 -25.59 20.28
N VAL A 400 -1.42 -25.67 21.21
CA VAL A 400 -2.75 -25.09 21.02
C VAL A 400 -2.67 -23.57 20.86
N ILE A 401 -1.82 -22.88 21.64
CA ILE A 401 -1.58 -21.44 21.48
C ILE A 401 -1.08 -21.15 20.06
N ALA A 402 -0.07 -21.86 19.57
CA ALA A 402 0.47 -21.62 18.22
C ALA A 402 -0.57 -21.86 17.12
N VAL A 403 -1.39 -22.92 17.24
CA VAL A 403 -2.49 -23.20 16.30
C VAL A 403 -3.52 -22.05 16.32
N LEU A 404 -3.92 -21.59 17.51
CA LEU A 404 -4.88 -20.50 17.65
C LEU A 404 -4.32 -19.18 17.11
N VAL A 405 -3.05 -18.85 17.38
CA VAL A 405 -2.42 -17.61 16.85
C VAL A 405 -2.33 -17.67 15.33
N SER A 406 -1.98 -18.82 14.76
CA SER A 406 -2.02 -19.04 13.30
C SER A 406 -3.41 -18.79 12.73
N ALA A 407 -4.45 -19.35 13.37
CA ALA A 407 -5.84 -19.14 12.95
C ALA A 407 -6.29 -17.67 13.09
N ILE A 408 -5.92 -17.00 14.19
CA ILE A 408 -6.22 -15.58 14.42
C ILE A 408 -5.57 -14.72 13.33
N CYS A 409 -4.32 -15.00 12.94
CA CYS A 409 -3.66 -14.26 11.86
C CYS A 409 -4.44 -14.37 10.54
N VAL A 410 -4.91 -15.56 10.18
CA VAL A 410 -5.73 -15.76 8.97
C VAL A 410 -7.08 -15.04 9.09
N LEU A 411 -7.76 -15.14 10.24
CA LEU A 411 -9.04 -14.46 10.49
C LEU A 411 -8.90 -12.94 10.44
N ARG A 412 -7.81 -12.40 11.00
CA ARG A 412 -7.48 -10.98 11.00
C ARG A 412 -7.17 -10.45 9.60
N GLY A 413 -6.49 -11.23 8.76
CA GLY A 413 -6.25 -10.86 7.36
C GLY A 413 -7.54 -10.52 6.60
N ARG A 414 -8.66 -11.15 6.97
CA ARG A 414 -9.97 -10.95 6.37
C ARG A 414 -10.67 -9.66 6.80
N THR A 415 -10.36 -9.11 7.98
CA THR A 415 -10.99 -7.88 8.49
C THR A 415 -10.27 -6.61 8.03
N LEU A 416 -9.05 -6.76 7.50
CA LEU A 416 -8.23 -5.65 7.02
C LEU A 416 -8.59 -5.26 5.60
N HIS A 417 -8.83 -3.97 5.37
CA HIS A 417 -9.20 -3.43 4.06
C HIS A 417 -8.03 -3.37 3.06
N ASP A 418 -6.80 -3.22 3.55
CA ASP A 418 -5.61 -3.16 2.69
C ASP A 418 -5.08 -4.57 2.38
N ARG A 419 -4.94 -4.88 1.09
CA ARG A 419 -4.36 -6.14 0.58
C ARG A 419 -2.98 -6.44 1.15
N ILE A 420 -2.16 -5.42 1.39
CA ILE A 420 -0.80 -5.63 1.90
C ILE A 420 -0.89 -6.15 3.33
N HIS A 421 -1.74 -5.54 4.17
CA HIS A 421 -1.88 -5.94 5.57
C HIS A 421 -2.53 -7.33 5.67
N ALA A 422 -3.54 -7.60 4.85
CA ALA A 422 -4.16 -8.93 4.74
C ALA A 422 -3.13 -10.01 4.38
N THR A 423 -2.29 -9.75 3.37
CA THR A 423 -1.25 -10.69 2.92
C THR A 423 -0.21 -10.93 4.01
N VAL A 424 0.22 -9.89 4.72
CA VAL A 424 1.20 -9.99 5.81
C VAL A 424 0.73 -10.92 6.92
N PHE A 425 -0.51 -10.76 7.39
CA PHE A 425 -1.06 -11.65 8.44
C PHE A 425 -1.34 -13.06 7.92
N PHE A 426 -1.76 -13.22 6.67
CA PHE A 426 -1.92 -14.55 6.07
C PHE A 426 -0.58 -15.31 6.01
N VAL A 427 0.48 -14.66 5.52
CA VAL A 427 1.83 -15.23 5.49
C VAL A 427 2.34 -15.54 6.89
N ALA A 428 2.08 -14.67 7.87
CA ALA A 428 2.44 -14.93 9.26
C ALA A 428 1.75 -16.18 9.83
N GLY A 429 0.45 -16.34 9.58
CA GLY A 429 -0.28 -17.57 9.96
C GLY A 429 0.32 -18.81 9.32
N PHE A 430 0.64 -18.75 8.02
CA PHE A 430 1.31 -19.84 7.32
C PHE A 430 2.69 -20.17 7.91
N LEU A 431 3.52 -19.16 8.20
CA LEU A 431 4.84 -19.35 8.81
C LEU A 431 4.76 -19.98 10.20
N ILE A 432 3.76 -19.60 11.01
CA ILE A 432 3.52 -20.23 12.32
C ILE A 432 3.12 -21.70 12.12
N ALA A 433 2.19 -22.01 11.22
CA ALA A 433 1.78 -23.38 10.94
C ALA A 433 2.93 -24.25 10.41
N ALA A 434 3.76 -23.71 9.51
CA ALA A 434 4.92 -24.40 8.97
C ALA A 434 6.00 -24.62 10.05
N GLY A 435 6.33 -23.59 10.82
CA GLY A 435 7.30 -23.70 11.92
C GLY A 435 6.84 -24.66 13.01
N LEU A 436 5.55 -24.61 13.38
CA LEU A 436 4.93 -25.55 14.31
C LEU A 436 5.06 -26.99 13.83
N SER A 437 4.83 -27.22 12.53
CA SER A 437 4.96 -28.55 11.93
C SER A 437 6.38 -29.09 12.05
N ILE A 438 7.39 -28.25 11.79
CA ILE A 438 8.81 -28.62 11.94
C ILE A 438 9.12 -28.97 13.40
N MET A 439 8.68 -28.13 14.35
CA MET A 439 8.91 -28.35 15.79
C MET A 439 8.22 -29.62 16.31
N LEU A 440 6.98 -29.90 15.87
CA LEU A 440 6.25 -31.10 16.26
C LEU A 440 6.92 -32.38 15.75
N VAL A 441 7.45 -32.37 14.52
CA VAL A 441 8.19 -33.53 13.98
C VAL A 441 9.45 -33.80 14.80
N ALA A 442 10.16 -32.75 15.24
CA ALA A 442 11.33 -32.88 16.09
C ALA A 442 10.97 -33.37 17.51
N ALA A 443 9.84 -32.93 18.06
CA ALA A 443 9.42 -33.25 19.43
C ALA A 443 8.83 -34.67 19.60
N VAL A 444 8.23 -35.25 18.56
CA VAL A 444 7.60 -36.57 18.68
C VAL A 444 8.65 -37.69 18.59
N PRO A 445 8.76 -38.59 19.59
CA PRO A 445 9.80 -39.63 19.60
C PRO A 445 9.47 -40.83 18.70
N SER A 446 8.20 -41.12 18.44
CA SER A 446 7.80 -42.31 17.67
C SER A 446 7.78 -42.04 16.15
N ASN A 447 8.31 -42.98 15.36
CA ASN A 447 8.32 -42.84 13.89
C ASN A 447 6.91 -42.77 13.29
N ILE A 448 5.95 -43.53 13.86
CA ILE A 448 4.53 -43.49 13.44
C ILE A 448 3.92 -42.13 13.78
N GLY A 449 4.24 -41.56 14.95
CA GLY A 449 3.77 -40.23 15.33
C GLY A 449 4.33 -39.13 14.43
N ARG A 450 5.61 -39.21 14.06
CA ARG A 450 6.23 -38.28 13.10
C ARG A 450 5.53 -38.34 11.74
N LEU A 451 5.26 -39.54 11.23
CA LEU A 451 4.51 -39.71 9.98
C LEU A 451 3.10 -39.09 10.07
N ALA A 452 2.38 -39.31 11.16
CA ALA A 452 1.07 -38.72 11.37
C ALA A 452 1.12 -37.19 11.39
N VAL A 453 2.09 -36.60 12.10
CA VAL A 453 2.31 -35.13 12.11
C VAL A 453 2.60 -34.63 10.71
N ILE A 454 3.51 -35.28 9.96
CA ILE A 454 3.85 -34.87 8.59
C ILE A 454 2.61 -34.87 7.69
N VAL A 455 1.79 -35.93 7.73
CA VAL A 455 0.58 -36.01 6.91
C VAL A 455 -0.42 -34.92 7.29
N VAL A 456 -0.73 -34.76 8.58
CA VAL A 456 -1.69 -33.74 9.05
C VAL A 456 -1.20 -32.33 8.74
N SER A 457 0.07 -32.03 9.03
CA SER A 457 0.70 -30.76 8.72
C SER A 457 0.70 -30.47 7.23
N THR A 458 0.98 -31.46 6.38
CA THR A 458 0.93 -31.29 4.92
C THR A 458 -0.48 -30.94 4.47
N VAL A 459 -1.50 -31.63 4.97
CA VAL A 459 -2.91 -31.30 4.67
C VAL A 459 -3.26 -29.88 5.09
N VAL A 460 -2.83 -29.45 6.29
CA VAL A 460 -3.06 -28.09 6.77
C VAL A 460 -2.38 -27.05 5.87
N LEU A 461 -1.10 -27.26 5.52
CA LEU A 461 -0.36 -26.35 4.65
C LEU A 461 -0.94 -26.30 3.22
N LEU A 462 -1.40 -27.44 2.70
CA LEU A 462 -2.14 -27.48 1.44
C LEU A 462 -3.48 -26.74 1.53
N ALA A 463 -4.17 -26.82 2.67
CA ALA A 463 -5.41 -26.07 2.90
C ALA A 463 -5.17 -24.55 2.92
N PHE A 464 -4.03 -24.08 3.44
CA PHE A 464 -3.61 -22.68 3.29
C PHE A 464 -3.46 -22.30 1.80
N GLY A 465 -2.74 -23.11 1.02
CA GLY A 465 -2.56 -22.89 -0.42
C GLY A 465 -3.89 -22.86 -1.19
N ALA A 466 -4.74 -23.86 -0.96
CA ALA A 466 -6.07 -23.96 -1.55
C ALA A 466 -6.97 -22.79 -1.12
N GLY A 467 -6.93 -22.40 0.16
CA GLY A 467 -7.67 -21.24 0.67
C GLY A 467 -7.27 -19.93 -0.02
N GLY A 468 -5.97 -19.72 -0.25
CA GLY A 468 -5.47 -18.57 -1.01
C GLY A 468 -5.93 -18.55 -2.47
N LEU A 469 -5.89 -19.71 -3.15
CA LEU A 469 -6.36 -19.86 -4.53
C LEU A 469 -7.88 -19.62 -4.66
N LEU A 470 -8.67 -20.18 -3.75
CA LEU A 470 -10.13 -19.99 -3.74
C LEU A 470 -10.52 -18.52 -3.50
N LEU A 471 -9.74 -17.78 -2.70
CA LEU A 471 -9.94 -16.35 -2.51
C LEU A 471 -9.59 -15.56 -3.78
N ALA A 472 -8.54 -15.96 -4.51
CA ALA A 472 -8.19 -15.33 -5.79
C ALA A 472 -9.32 -15.51 -6.83
N ASP A 473 -9.85 -16.73 -6.96
CA ASP A 473 -10.95 -17.03 -7.88
C ASP A 473 -12.24 -16.25 -7.53
N ARG A 474 -12.50 -16.05 -6.24
CA ARG A 474 -13.65 -15.26 -5.75
C ARG A 474 -13.53 -13.78 -6.12
N VAL A 475 -12.34 -13.17 -5.94
CA VAL A 475 -12.11 -11.77 -6.29
C VAL A 475 -12.18 -11.56 -7.80
N SER A 476 -11.63 -12.49 -8.60
CA SER A 476 -11.76 -12.43 -10.06
C SER A 476 -13.21 -12.63 -10.55
N ALA A 477 -14.03 -13.37 -9.80
CA ALA A 477 -15.46 -13.49 -10.08
C ALA A 477 -16.28 -12.26 -9.62
N GLU A 478 -15.81 -11.49 -8.64
CA GLU A 478 -16.48 -10.26 -8.16
C GLU A 478 -16.48 -9.13 -9.20
N GLU A 479 -15.45 -9.04 -10.05
CA GLU A 479 -15.44 -8.12 -11.20
C GLU A 479 -16.48 -8.50 -12.28
N GLY A 480 -17.05 -9.72 -12.21
CA GLY A 480 -17.97 -10.29 -13.20
C GLY A 480 -19.27 -10.84 -12.60
N ALA A 481 -20.03 -10.02 -11.88
CA ALA A 481 -21.43 -10.24 -11.49
C ALA A 481 -21.77 -11.45 -10.56
N LEU A 482 -22.58 -11.18 -9.52
CA LEU A 482 -23.35 -12.13 -8.70
C LEU A 482 -22.62 -12.98 -7.64
N ALA A 483 -21.63 -12.42 -6.94
CA ALA A 483 -21.23 -13.00 -5.66
C ALA A 483 -22.29 -12.70 -4.58
N LYS A 484 -23.03 -13.73 -4.14
CA LYS A 484 -23.97 -13.61 -3.01
C LYS A 484 -23.16 -13.26 -1.75
N PRO A 485 -23.41 -12.10 -1.10
CA PRO A 485 -22.68 -11.73 0.10
C PRO A 485 -22.85 -12.84 1.15
N LEU A 486 -21.75 -13.20 1.83
CA LEU A 486 -21.81 -14.13 2.95
C LEU A 486 -22.89 -13.63 3.91
N SER A 487 -23.83 -14.51 4.28
CA SER A 487 -24.94 -14.11 5.15
C SER A 487 -24.38 -13.43 6.41
N ALA A 488 -24.95 -12.29 6.81
CA ALA A 488 -24.49 -11.52 7.97
C ALA A 488 -24.34 -12.36 9.25
N ARG A 489 -25.13 -13.45 9.36
CA ARG A 489 -25.05 -14.44 10.44
C ARG A 489 -23.74 -15.23 10.43
N LEU A 490 -23.25 -15.67 9.26
CA LEU A 490 -21.98 -16.40 9.17
C LEU A 490 -20.81 -15.46 9.47
N MET A 491 -20.87 -14.23 8.97
CA MET A 491 -19.90 -13.18 9.28
C MET A 491 -19.77 -12.94 10.78
N GLY A 492 -20.91 -12.77 11.47
CA GLY A 492 -20.93 -12.60 12.94
C GLY A 492 -20.40 -13.82 13.71
N ARG A 493 -20.64 -15.04 13.23
CA ARG A 493 -20.07 -16.26 13.86
C ARG A 493 -18.56 -16.35 13.71
N ILE A 494 -18.02 -15.93 12.58
CA ILE A 494 -16.57 -15.91 12.34
C ILE A 494 -15.91 -14.86 13.23
N GLU A 495 -16.51 -13.67 13.34
CA GLU A 495 -16.00 -12.60 14.22
C GLU A 495 -16.05 -13.02 15.70
N LEU A 496 -17.12 -13.69 16.14
CA LEU A 496 -17.20 -14.27 17.47
C LEU A 496 -16.12 -15.35 17.67
N GLY A 497 -15.87 -16.18 16.66
CA GLY A 497 -14.81 -17.18 16.64
C GLY A 497 -13.42 -16.55 16.84
N GLU A 498 -13.13 -15.44 16.17
CA GLU A 498 -11.87 -14.70 16.34
C GLU A 498 -11.72 -14.16 17.77
N LYS A 499 -12.75 -13.48 18.30
CA LYS A 499 -12.73 -12.91 19.65
C LYS A 499 -12.58 -14.00 20.73
N THR A 500 -13.28 -15.12 20.57
CA THR A 500 -13.17 -16.27 21.48
C THR A 500 -11.80 -16.94 21.40
N ALA A 501 -11.21 -17.06 20.21
CA ALA A 501 -9.85 -17.55 20.04
C ALA A 501 -8.82 -16.64 20.72
N ILE A 502 -8.92 -15.31 20.54
CA ILE A 502 -8.05 -14.34 21.23
C ILE A 502 -8.17 -14.51 22.74
N PHE A 503 -9.39 -14.58 23.27
CA PHE A 503 -9.63 -14.79 24.70
C PHE A 503 -9.02 -16.11 25.21
N ALA A 504 -9.19 -17.20 24.45
CA ALA A 504 -8.61 -18.51 24.78
C ALA A 504 -7.08 -18.47 24.79
N VAL A 505 -6.45 -17.79 23.83
CA VAL A 505 -4.99 -17.61 23.78
C VAL A 505 -4.49 -16.88 25.02
N VAL A 506 -5.15 -15.80 25.45
CA VAL A 506 -4.74 -15.09 26.67
C VAL A 506 -4.82 -15.99 27.90
N LEU A 507 -5.93 -16.73 28.06
CA LEU A 507 -6.06 -17.66 29.20
C LEU A 507 -5.03 -18.78 29.17
N LEU A 508 -4.77 -19.38 28.01
CA LEU A 508 -3.76 -20.43 27.84
C LEU A 508 -2.35 -19.89 28.07
N ALA A 509 -2.05 -18.66 27.63
CA ALA A 509 -0.78 -18.00 27.90
C ALA A 509 -0.55 -17.82 29.41
N LEU A 510 -1.56 -17.35 30.15
CA LEU A 510 -1.48 -17.22 31.62
C LEU A 510 -1.36 -18.57 32.34
N TRP A 511 -1.91 -19.64 31.76
CA TRP A 511 -1.79 -20.98 32.30
C TRP A 511 -0.41 -21.60 32.06
N THR A 512 0.12 -21.48 30.84
CA THR A 512 1.46 -21.97 30.47
C THR A 512 2.58 -21.23 31.20
N THR A 513 2.40 -19.95 31.54
CA THR A 513 3.33 -19.18 32.39
C THR A 513 3.28 -19.55 33.88
N ARG A 514 2.43 -20.51 34.29
CA ARG A 514 2.18 -20.93 35.68
C ARG A 514 1.62 -19.83 36.60
N LEU A 515 1.08 -18.74 36.06
CA LEU A 515 0.53 -17.66 36.89
C LEU A 515 -0.60 -18.14 37.80
N PHE A 516 -1.51 -18.98 37.29
CA PHE A 516 -2.59 -19.56 38.11
C PHE A 516 -2.07 -20.48 39.22
N ALA A 517 -0.97 -21.20 38.97
CA ALA A 517 -0.36 -22.04 40.00
C ALA A 517 0.28 -21.16 41.09
N PHE A 518 0.99 -20.10 40.69
CA PHE A 518 1.55 -19.11 41.60
C PHE A 518 0.48 -18.43 42.46
N MET A 519 -0.62 -17.97 41.85
CA MET A 519 -1.75 -17.35 42.59
C MET A 519 -2.44 -18.32 43.55
N ARG A 520 -2.44 -19.63 43.25
CA ARG A 520 -2.99 -20.67 44.13
C ARG A 520 -2.05 -21.03 45.28
N GLU A 521 -0.74 -20.93 45.06
CA GLU A 521 0.31 -21.21 46.05
C GLU A 521 0.63 -19.98 46.92
N LEU A 522 0.25 -18.78 46.48
CA LEU A 522 0.12 -17.57 47.30
C LEU A 522 -1.04 -17.77 48.29
N ASP A 523 -0.76 -18.50 49.37
CA ASP A 523 -1.67 -18.61 50.50
C ASP A 523 -1.86 -17.20 51.10
N LEU A 524 -3.06 -16.64 50.96
CA LEU A 524 -3.48 -15.34 51.50
C LEU A 524 -3.60 -15.35 53.04
N SER A 525 -2.90 -16.27 53.72
CA SER A 525 -2.90 -16.42 55.18
C SER A 525 -2.34 -15.20 55.91
N PHE A 526 -1.57 -14.35 55.23
CA PHE A 526 -1.05 -13.10 55.81
C PHE A 526 -2.11 -11.98 55.91
N LEU A 527 -3.26 -12.13 55.24
CA LEU A 527 -4.38 -11.18 55.25
C LEU A 527 -5.52 -11.59 56.21
N LYS A 528 -5.31 -12.59 57.07
CA LYS A 528 -6.26 -13.00 58.12
C LYS A 528 -5.80 -12.60 59.51
#